data_AF-A0AAD8X4R0-F1
#
_entry.id   AF-A0AAD8X4R0-F1
#
_cell.length_a   1.000
_cell.length_b   1.000
_cell.length_c   1.000
_cell.angle_alpha   90.00
_cell.angle_beta   90.00
_cell.angle_gamma   90.00
#
_symmetry.space_group_name_H-M   'P 1'
#
loop_
_entity.id
_entity.type
_entity.pdbx_description
1 polymer ?
#
loop_
_entity_poly.entity_id
_entity_poly.type
_entity_poly.pdbx_seq_one_letter_code
_entity_poly.pdbx_strand_id
1 'polypeptide(L)'
;MFFTSPWMLLSLFLHLPEIDAGLVGEYRDATEPIRLPGCVPIHAHELPGSLLGPPPPRPAPTSHGGGLREFGARYTDSHAGFLSVAKDTSRVDGILVNTFGALEPAVGDGMDGVAELPVHAVGPLVWTRPVGVDRDHSRVIRWLDQQPLGSVVYLSFGSGGTLTLRQTTELALALEMTQCRFVWVVKRPNEESEPVTFRPS
;
A
#
# COMPACT_ATOMS: atom_id res chain seq x y z
N MET A 1 -2.79 20.59 -1.91
CA MET A 1 -3.03 19.22 -1.38
C MET A 1 -1.72 18.68 -0.80
N PHE A 2 -1.73 17.98 0.34
CA PHE A 2 -0.57 17.20 0.79
C PHE A 2 -0.82 15.71 0.51
N PHE A 3 0.00 15.12 -0.35
CA PHE A 3 -0.13 13.73 -0.78
C PHE A 3 0.89 12.86 -0.03
N THR A 4 0.39 11.85 0.68
CA THR A 4 1.16 11.08 1.66
C THR A 4 1.81 9.81 1.10
N SER A 5 1.72 9.61 -0.21
CA SER A 5 2.25 8.43 -0.90
C SER A 5 3.30 8.84 -1.93
N PRO A 6 4.11 7.89 -2.45
CA PRO A 6 5.17 8.17 -3.41
C PRO A 6 4.66 8.86 -4.68
N TRP A 7 5.56 9.56 -5.39
CA TRP A 7 5.26 10.21 -6.66
C TRP A 7 4.61 9.27 -7.67
N MET A 8 5.10 8.03 -7.77
CA MET A 8 4.53 7.05 -8.69
C MET A 8 3.03 6.83 -8.46
N LEU A 9 2.60 6.77 -7.19
CA LEU A 9 1.17 6.63 -6.88
C LEU A 9 0.41 7.91 -7.19
N LEU A 10 0.98 9.09 -6.90
CA LEU A 10 0.34 10.35 -7.27
C LEU A 10 0.16 10.46 -8.80
N SER A 11 1.19 10.13 -9.58
CA SER A 11 1.13 10.14 -11.04
C SER A 11 0.01 9.23 -11.54
N LEU A 12 -0.13 8.03 -10.98
CA LEU A 12 -1.23 7.13 -11.31
C LEU A 12 -2.59 7.77 -10.98
N PHE A 13 -2.71 8.40 -9.82
CA PHE A 13 -3.93 9.09 -9.41
C PHE A 13 -4.32 10.23 -10.36
N LEU A 14 -3.35 11.05 -10.78
CA LEU A 14 -3.60 12.18 -11.68
C LEU A 14 -4.04 11.71 -13.07
N HIS A 15 -3.54 10.58 -13.55
CA HIS A 15 -3.92 9.99 -14.83
C HIS A 15 -5.13 9.04 -14.73
N LEU A 16 -5.60 8.72 -13.52
CA LEU A 16 -6.69 7.77 -13.31
C LEU A 16 -7.98 8.12 -14.09
N PRO A 17 -8.40 9.40 -14.21
CA PRO A 17 -9.59 9.74 -15.00
C PRO A 17 -9.47 9.43 -16.50
N GLU A 18 -8.28 9.62 -17.07
CA GLU A 18 -8.01 9.30 -18.48
C GLU A 18 -7.94 7.79 -18.70
N ILE A 19 -7.30 7.07 -17.78
CA ILE A 19 -7.21 5.61 -17.77
C ILE A 19 -8.62 5.00 -17.67
N ASP A 20 -9.46 5.51 -16.77
CA ASP A 20 -10.85 5.07 -16.59
C ASP A 20 -11.73 5.37 -17.82
N ALA A 21 -11.56 6.54 -18.46
CA ALA A 21 -12.32 6.92 -19.64
C ALA A 21 -11.91 6.14 -20.91
N GLY A 22 -10.62 5.81 -21.05
CA GLY A 22 -10.08 5.11 -22.23
C GLY A 22 -10.33 3.61 -22.26
N LEU A 23 -10.71 3.00 -21.12
CA LEU A 23 -10.74 1.55 -20.95
C LEU A 23 -12.09 1.09 -20.38
N VAL A 24 -13.10 1.04 -21.23
CA VAL A 24 -14.40 0.42 -20.89
C VAL A 24 -14.20 -1.10 -20.71
N GLY A 25 -13.98 -1.54 -19.47
CA GLY A 25 -14.20 -2.93 -19.03
C GLY A 25 -13.03 -3.91 -19.11
N GLU A 26 -11.88 -3.56 -19.68
CA GLU A 26 -10.77 -4.51 -19.91
C GLU A 26 -9.54 -4.30 -19.02
N TYR A 27 -9.51 -3.25 -18.20
CA TYR A 27 -8.29 -2.83 -17.48
C TYR A 27 -7.69 -3.88 -16.53
N ARG A 28 -8.52 -4.73 -15.93
CA ARG A 28 -8.04 -5.81 -15.03
C ARG A 28 -7.34 -6.94 -15.73
N ASP A 29 -7.78 -7.23 -16.96
CA ASP A 29 -7.28 -8.34 -17.77
C ASP A 29 -6.27 -7.85 -18.83
N ALA A 30 -5.98 -6.55 -18.86
CA ALA A 30 -5.01 -5.95 -19.74
C ALA A 30 -3.60 -6.51 -19.47
N THR A 31 -3.00 -7.08 -20.51
CA THR A 31 -1.64 -7.61 -20.48
C THR A 31 -0.59 -6.51 -20.59
N GLU A 32 -0.95 -5.41 -21.26
CA GLU A 32 -0.06 -4.26 -21.43
C GLU A 32 0.03 -3.44 -20.14
N PRO A 33 1.24 -3.06 -19.71
CA PRO A 33 1.41 -2.26 -18.52
C PRO A 33 1.02 -0.80 -18.76
N ILE A 34 0.57 -0.15 -17.69
CA ILE A 34 0.32 1.29 -17.65
C ILE A 34 1.68 1.99 -17.68
N ARG A 35 1.82 2.94 -18.59
CA ARG A 35 3.03 3.74 -18.74
C ARG A 35 2.73 5.16 -18.34
N LEU A 36 3.26 5.56 -17.19
CA LEU A 36 3.18 6.92 -16.70
C LEU A 36 4.52 7.62 -16.95
N PRO A 37 4.53 8.92 -17.26
CA PRO A 37 5.77 9.68 -17.42
C PRO A 37 6.69 9.54 -16.20
N GLY A 38 7.96 9.24 -16.45
CA GLY A 38 8.99 9.11 -15.41
C GLY A 38 8.81 7.93 -14.43
N CYS A 39 7.78 7.10 -14.59
CA CYS A 39 7.52 5.95 -13.72
C CYS A 39 7.92 4.63 -14.39
N VAL A 40 8.18 3.61 -13.56
CA VAL A 40 8.28 2.23 -14.06
C VAL A 40 6.91 1.76 -14.57
N PRO A 41 6.85 0.89 -15.61
CA PRO A 41 5.60 0.33 -16.08
C PRO A 41 4.88 -0.43 -14.95
N ILE A 42 3.57 -0.22 -14.81
CA ILE A 42 2.75 -0.80 -13.75
C ILE A 42 1.75 -1.77 -14.36
N HIS A 43 1.77 -3.03 -13.93
CA HIS A 43 0.78 -4.00 -14.36
C HIS A 43 -0.48 -3.95 -13.50
N ALA A 44 -1.63 -4.26 -14.08
CA ALA A 44 -2.91 -4.23 -13.37
C ALA A 44 -2.90 -5.13 -12.12
N HIS A 45 -2.24 -6.29 -12.15
CA HIS A 45 -2.17 -7.20 -11.01
C HIS A 45 -1.31 -6.67 -9.82
N GLU A 46 -0.51 -5.63 -10.05
CA GLU A 46 0.31 -4.98 -9.01
C GLU A 46 -0.47 -3.89 -8.28
N LEU A 47 -1.59 -3.44 -8.84
CA LEU A 47 -2.39 -2.39 -8.25
C LEU A 47 -3.34 -2.94 -7.18
N PRO A 48 -3.54 -2.19 -6.08
CA PRO A 48 -4.63 -2.47 -5.16
C PRO A 48 -5.92 -2.62 -5.94
N GLY A 49 -6.70 -3.63 -5.56
CA GLY A 49 -8.00 -3.87 -6.14
C GLY A 49 -8.74 -2.56 -6.33
N SER A 50 -8.95 -1.76 -5.29
CA SER A 50 -9.65 -0.47 -5.34
C SER A 50 -9.27 0.54 -6.44
N LEU A 51 -8.13 0.40 -7.15
CA LEU A 51 -7.74 1.25 -8.28
C LEU A 51 -8.09 0.67 -9.67
N LEU A 52 -8.60 -0.56 -9.75
CA LEU A 52 -8.81 -1.30 -11.01
C LEU A 52 -10.26 -1.30 -11.56
N GLY A 53 -11.17 -0.49 -11.03
CA GLY A 53 -12.57 -0.48 -11.45
C GLY A 53 -13.36 -1.78 -11.16
N PRO A 54 -14.70 -1.73 -11.05
CA PRO A 54 -15.48 -2.92 -10.71
C PRO A 54 -15.16 -4.07 -11.69
N PRO A 55 -15.05 -5.31 -11.22
CA PRO A 55 -14.80 -6.42 -12.13
C PRO A 55 -15.99 -6.56 -13.08
N PRO A 56 -15.78 -7.03 -14.33
CA PRO A 56 -16.88 -7.25 -15.27
C PRO A 56 -17.94 -8.18 -14.65
N PRO A 57 -19.22 -8.00 -14.98
CA PRO A 57 -20.30 -8.82 -14.44
C PRO A 57 -20.05 -10.28 -14.83
N ARG A 58 -19.70 -11.12 -13.85
CA ARG A 58 -19.65 -12.57 -14.04
C ARG A 58 -21.07 -13.11 -14.06
N PRO A 59 -21.39 -14.10 -14.92
CA PRO A 59 -22.67 -14.80 -14.84
C PRO A 59 -22.84 -15.39 -13.44
N ALA A 60 -23.99 -15.14 -12.82
CA ALA A 60 -24.26 -15.51 -11.44
C ALA A 60 -24.09 -17.04 -11.25
N PRO A 61 -23.36 -17.51 -10.24
CA PRO A 61 -23.44 -18.92 -9.87
C PRO A 61 -24.85 -19.20 -9.38
N THR A 62 -25.45 -20.28 -9.89
CA THR A 62 -26.73 -20.83 -9.42
C THR A 62 -26.54 -21.49 -8.06
N SER A 63 -26.25 -20.73 -7.00
CA SER A 63 -26.42 -21.19 -5.62
C SER A 63 -26.25 -20.06 -4.62
N HIS A 64 -26.97 -20.21 -3.52
CA HIS A 64 -27.21 -19.22 -2.48
C HIS A 64 -25.91 -18.81 -1.78
N GLY A 65 -25.51 -17.54 -1.92
CA GLY A 65 -24.35 -17.00 -1.19
C GLY A 65 -24.38 -15.47 -1.16
N GLY A 66 -24.89 -14.91 -0.06
CA GLY A 66 -25.02 -13.46 0.15
C GLY A 66 -23.72 -12.66 0.25
N GLY A 67 -22.54 -13.30 0.23
CA GLY A 67 -21.24 -12.64 0.47
C GLY A 67 -20.61 -11.95 -0.74
N LEU A 68 -20.90 -12.37 -1.97
CA LEU A 68 -20.25 -11.82 -3.19
C LEU A 68 -20.75 -10.40 -3.53
N ARG A 69 -21.99 -10.06 -3.15
CA ARG A 69 -22.57 -8.74 -3.40
C ARG A 69 -21.94 -7.63 -2.56
N GLU A 70 -21.59 -7.93 -1.31
CA GLU A 70 -21.00 -6.95 -0.39
C GLU A 70 -19.54 -6.64 -0.75
N PHE A 71 -18.78 -7.66 -1.20
CA PHE A 71 -17.40 -7.49 -1.67
C PHE A 71 -17.30 -6.63 -2.93
N GLY A 72 -18.22 -6.84 -3.89
CA GLY A 72 -18.31 -6.01 -5.11
C GLY A 72 -18.70 -4.56 -4.83
N ALA A 73 -19.59 -4.32 -3.86
CA ALA A 73 -20.00 -2.98 -3.47
C ALA A 73 -18.85 -2.16 -2.84
N ARG A 74 -18.14 -2.73 -1.84
CA ARG A 74 -17.00 -2.07 -1.18
C ARG A 74 -15.87 -1.70 -2.14
N TYR A 75 -15.64 -2.57 -3.12
CA TYR A 75 -14.67 -2.36 -4.18
C TYR A 75 -15.06 -1.16 -5.06
N THR A 76 -16.34 -1.11 -5.45
CA THR A 76 -16.90 -0.05 -6.32
C THR A 76 -16.88 1.31 -5.62
N ASP A 77 -17.19 1.34 -4.33
CA ASP A 77 -17.17 2.57 -3.52
C ASP A 77 -15.76 3.15 -3.36
N SER A 78 -14.76 2.28 -3.14
CA SER A 78 -13.36 2.71 -2.99
C SER A 78 -12.80 3.29 -4.29
N HIS A 79 -13.08 2.63 -5.41
CA HIS A 79 -12.67 3.11 -6.73
C HIS A 79 -13.33 4.45 -7.08
N ALA A 80 -14.64 4.56 -6.88
CA ALA A 80 -15.36 5.80 -7.09
C ALA A 80 -14.81 6.95 -6.22
N GLY A 81 -14.46 6.65 -4.96
CA GLY A 81 -13.79 7.60 -4.07
C GLY A 81 -12.46 8.09 -4.62
N PHE A 82 -11.59 7.18 -5.08
CA PHE A 82 -10.30 7.55 -5.66
C PHE A 82 -10.44 8.35 -6.96
N LEU A 83 -11.36 7.98 -7.83
CA LEU A 83 -11.65 8.73 -9.06
C LEU A 83 -12.20 10.13 -8.75
N SER A 84 -13.04 10.27 -7.72
CA SER A 84 -13.54 11.57 -7.26
C SER A 84 -12.40 12.46 -6.79
N VAL A 85 -11.53 11.94 -5.92
CA VAL A 85 -10.36 12.68 -5.41
C VAL A 85 -9.43 13.08 -6.55
N ALA A 86 -9.19 12.19 -7.52
CA ALA A 86 -8.38 12.47 -8.69
C ALA A 86 -8.95 13.64 -9.51
N LYS A 87 -10.26 13.65 -9.79
CA LYS A 87 -10.93 14.75 -10.51
C LYS A 87 -10.88 16.07 -9.75
N ASP A 88 -10.99 16.01 -8.42
CA ASP A 88 -10.93 17.19 -7.55
C ASP A 88 -9.50 17.76 -7.40
N THR A 89 -8.45 17.09 -7.88
CA THR A 89 -7.09 17.65 -7.87
C THR A 89 -7.00 18.96 -8.66
N SER A 90 -7.79 19.12 -9.74
CA SER A 90 -7.91 20.37 -10.50
C SER A 90 -8.33 21.59 -9.67
N ARG A 91 -8.82 21.39 -8.44
CA ARG A 91 -9.35 22.43 -7.55
C ARG A 91 -8.34 22.90 -6.50
N VAL A 92 -7.12 22.37 -6.48
CA VAL A 92 -6.10 22.77 -5.52
C VAL A 92 -5.04 23.64 -6.19
N ASP A 93 -4.40 24.54 -5.44
CA ASP A 93 -3.39 25.45 -5.99
C ASP A 93 -2.01 24.79 -6.24
N GLY A 94 -1.84 23.56 -5.79
CA GLY A 94 -0.58 22.83 -5.87
C GLY A 94 -0.59 21.58 -5.00
N ILE A 95 0.39 20.70 -5.23
CA ILE A 95 0.50 19.41 -4.56
C ILE A 95 1.87 19.31 -3.89
N LEU A 96 1.85 19.08 -2.58
CA LEU A 96 3.02 18.78 -1.79
C LEU A 96 3.14 17.27 -1.67
N VAL A 97 4.29 16.70 -2.03
CA VAL A 97 4.55 15.26 -1.96
C VAL A 97 5.68 15.01 -0.97
N ASN A 98 5.47 14.07 -0.06
CA ASN A 98 6.47 13.71 0.95
C ASN A 98 7.60 12.84 0.37
N THR A 99 8.34 13.41 -0.57
CA THR A 99 9.48 12.80 -1.27
C THR A 99 10.56 13.84 -1.55
N PHE A 100 11.68 13.43 -2.14
CA PHE A 100 12.76 14.31 -2.57
C PHE A 100 13.40 13.79 -3.85
N GLY A 101 13.98 14.67 -4.66
CA GLY A 101 14.41 14.34 -6.02
C GLY A 101 15.47 13.23 -6.12
N ALA A 102 16.31 13.02 -5.11
CA ALA A 102 17.27 11.91 -5.13
C ALA A 102 16.60 10.53 -4.87
N LEU A 103 15.42 10.49 -4.25
CA LEU A 103 14.63 9.27 -4.07
C LEU A 103 13.73 9.00 -5.27
N GLU A 104 13.04 10.04 -5.75
CA GLU A 104 12.15 9.97 -6.90
C GLU A 104 12.51 11.09 -7.89
N PRO A 105 13.50 10.86 -8.79
CA PRO A 105 13.96 11.89 -9.73
C PRO A 105 12.88 12.37 -10.70
N ALA A 106 11.88 11.53 -10.95
CA ALA A 106 10.76 11.80 -11.82
C ALA A 106 9.67 12.67 -11.19
N VAL A 107 9.84 13.14 -9.94
CA VAL A 107 8.79 13.91 -9.26
C VAL A 107 8.45 15.19 -10.05
N GLY A 108 7.20 15.29 -10.51
CA GLY A 108 6.73 16.36 -11.38
C GLY A 108 6.87 16.10 -12.89
N ASP A 109 7.42 14.96 -13.32
CA ASP A 109 7.51 14.61 -14.75
C ASP A 109 6.12 14.37 -15.37
N GLY A 110 5.96 14.81 -16.61
CA GLY A 110 4.74 14.58 -17.40
C GLY A 110 3.46 15.14 -16.81
N MET A 111 3.59 16.26 -16.09
CA MET A 111 2.44 17.05 -15.62
C MET A 111 1.80 17.91 -16.72
N ASP A 112 2.46 18.05 -17.86
CA ASP A 112 1.97 18.80 -19.01
C ASP A 112 0.63 18.22 -19.49
N GLY A 113 -0.44 19.02 -19.42
CA GLY A 113 -1.78 18.63 -19.89
C GLY A 113 -2.64 17.83 -18.90
N VAL A 114 -2.08 17.32 -17.80
CA VAL A 114 -2.82 16.50 -16.82
C VAL A 114 -3.38 17.34 -15.67
N ALA A 115 -2.61 18.35 -15.23
CA ALA A 115 -3.06 19.22 -14.13
C ALA A 115 -2.58 20.68 -14.21
N GLU A 116 -1.50 21.01 -14.95
CA GLU A 116 -0.83 22.33 -14.87
C GLU A 116 -0.51 22.81 -13.42
N LEU A 117 -0.60 21.90 -12.43
CA LEU A 117 -0.44 22.21 -11.02
C LEU A 117 1.03 22.16 -10.62
N PRO A 118 1.53 23.07 -9.78
CA PRO A 118 2.86 22.93 -9.23
C PRO A 118 2.91 21.73 -8.27
N VAL A 119 3.85 20.80 -8.51
CA VAL A 119 4.20 19.72 -7.57
C VAL A 119 5.49 20.06 -6.87
N HIS A 120 5.48 19.98 -5.54
CA HIS A 120 6.63 20.24 -4.69
C HIS A 120 6.99 19.01 -3.88
N ALA A 121 8.19 18.50 -4.12
CA ALA A 121 8.81 17.50 -3.26
C ALA A 121 9.29 18.19 -1.96
N VAL A 122 8.65 17.87 -0.83
CA VAL A 122 8.90 18.53 0.47
C VAL A 122 9.46 17.58 1.54
N GLY A 123 9.83 16.36 1.14
CA GLY A 123 10.27 15.30 2.03
C GLY A 123 11.79 15.28 2.32
N PRO A 124 12.23 14.37 3.20
CA PRO A 124 11.38 13.48 3.99
C PRO A 124 10.83 14.17 5.25
N LEU A 125 9.50 14.36 5.29
CA LEU A 125 8.75 14.78 6.46
C LEU A 125 8.43 13.53 7.28
N VAL A 126 9.25 13.28 8.30
CA VAL A 126 9.06 12.16 9.23
C VAL A 126 8.67 12.74 10.59
N TRP A 127 7.59 12.21 11.17
CA TRP A 127 7.22 12.61 12.52
C TRP A 127 8.20 12.01 13.53
N THR A 128 8.84 12.87 14.31
CA THR A 128 9.69 12.49 15.45
C THR A 128 8.98 12.82 16.75
N ARG A 129 8.88 11.84 17.66
CA ARG A 129 8.36 12.10 19.01
C ARG A 129 9.25 13.11 19.75
N PRO A 130 8.68 14.02 20.55
CA PRO A 130 9.45 14.82 21.50
C PRO A 130 10.21 13.92 22.47
N VAL A 131 11.47 14.26 22.73
CA VAL A 131 12.33 13.57 23.68
C VAL A 131 11.71 13.69 25.09
N GLY A 132 11.51 12.55 25.77
CA GLY A 132 11.13 12.53 27.20
C GLY A 132 9.72 12.06 27.55
N VAL A 133 8.90 11.61 26.59
CA VAL A 133 7.50 11.18 26.85
C VAL A 133 7.35 9.67 27.09
N ASP A 134 8.44 8.93 27.34
CA ASP A 134 8.40 7.47 27.29
C ASP A 134 8.67 6.76 28.62
N ARG A 135 7.78 5.83 28.98
CA ARG A 135 7.93 4.95 30.15
C ARG A 135 8.22 3.48 29.81
N ASP A 136 8.25 3.04 28.54
CA ASP A 136 8.45 1.60 28.24
C ASP A 136 9.36 1.25 27.05
N HIS A 137 9.76 2.21 26.21
CA HIS A 137 10.66 1.92 25.09
C HIS A 137 12.16 1.85 25.48
N SER A 138 12.53 2.25 26.71
CA SER A 138 13.94 2.32 27.16
C SER A 138 14.65 0.97 27.17
N ARG A 139 13.94 -0.14 27.42
CA ARG A 139 14.51 -1.50 27.44
C ARG A 139 15.00 -1.94 26.06
N VAL A 140 14.21 -1.68 25.02
CA VAL A 140 14.56 -2.05 23.64
C VAL A 140 15.74 -1.21 23.15
N ILE A 141 15.74 0.10 23.42
CA ILE A 141 16.86 0.98 23.07
C ILE A 141 18.14 0.51 23.76
N ARG A 142 18.10 0.25 25.07
CA ARG A 142 19.27 -0.27 25.81
C ARG A 142 19.76 -1.63 25.29
N TRP A 143 18.86 -2.48 24.79
CA TRP A 143 19.25 -3.75 24.15
C TRP A 143 19.90 -3.52 22.79
N LEU A 144 19.38 -2.58 21.99
CA LEU A 144 19.97 -2.18 20.70
C LEU A 144 21.38 -1.59 20.87
N ASP A 145 21.61 -0.78 21.91
CA ASP A 145 22.91 -0.19 22.24
C ASP A 145 24.02 -1.23 22.46
N GLN A 146 23.66 -2.49 22.74
CA GLN A 146 24.58 -3.59 22.98
C GLN A 146 24.84 -4.45 21.74
N GLN A 147 24.18 -4.18 20.60
CA GLN A 147 24.34 -4.95 19.38
C GLN A 147 25.38 -4.32 18.44
N PRO A 148 26.07 -5.11 17.60
CA PRO A 148 26.91 -4.57 16.54
C PRO A 148 26.12 -3.65 15.59
N LEU A 149 26.77 -2.60 15.08
CA LEU A 149 26.15 -1.64 14.16
C LEU A 149 25.60 -2.35 12.92
N GLY A 150 24.33 -2.08 12.58
CA GLY A 150 23.67 -2.66 11.41
C GLY A 150 23.36 -4.16 11.49
N SER A 151 23.44 -4.77 12.69
CA SER A 151 23.25 -6.23 12.86
C SER A 151 21.86 -6.67 13.26
N VAL A 152 20.92 -5.74 13.46
CA VAL A 152 19.56 -6.01 13.95
C VAL A 152 18.54 -5.72 12.88
N VAL A 153 17.64 -6.67 12.63
CA VAL A 153 16.49 -6.52 11.74
C VAL A 153 15.30 -5.95 12.52
N TYR A 154 14.69 -4.88 12.02
CA TYR A 154 13.42 -4.37 12.53
C TYR A 154 12.25 -4.87 11.68
N LEU A 155 11.26 -5.51 12.31
CA LEU A 155 10.09 -6.08 11.64
C LEU A 155 8.82 -5.41 12.16
N SER A 156 8.06 -4.79 11.26
CA SER A 156 6.80 -4.12 11.57
C SER A 156 5.89 -4.07 10.34
N PHE A 157 4.62 -4.37 10.53
CA PHE A 157 3.58 -4.33 9.49
C PHE A 157 2.69 -3.08 9.60
N GLY A 158 3.21 -2.01 10.20
CA GLY A 158 2.46 -0.77 10.45
C GLY A 158 1.33 -0.95 11.46
N SER A 159 0.36 -0.04 11.53
CA SER A 159 -0.79 -0.12 12.44
C SER A 159 -1.97 -0.92 11.86
N GLY A 160 -2.17 -0.88 10.54
CA GLY A 160 -3.27 -1.58 9.85
C GLY A 160 -2.96 -3.02 9.42
N GLY A 161 -1.69 -3.42 9.31
CA GLY A 161 -1.33 -4.78 8.88
C GLY A 161 -1.41 -5.79 10.03
N THR A 162 -2.07 -6.92 9.79
CA THR A 162 -2.08 -8.10 10.67
C THR A 162 -1.76 -9.34 9.84
N LEU A 163 -1.05 -10.28 10.46
CA LEU A 163 -0.76 -11.59 9.86
C LEU A 163 -1.78 -12.60 10.37
N THR A 164 -2.04 -13.66 9.60
CA THR A 164 -2.76 -14.83 10.12
C THR A 164 -1.93 -15.56 11.15
N LEU A 165 -2.55 -16.46 11.94
CA LEU A 165 -1.82 -17.29 12.89
C LEU A 165 -0.72 -18.10 12.18
N ARG A 166 -1.07 -18.73 11.05
CA ARG A 166 -0.13 -19.49 10.23
C ARG A 166 1.04 -18.64 9.77
N GLN A 167 0.79 -17.47 9.18
CA GLN A 167 1.86 -16.56 8.73
C GLN A 167 2.76 -16.09 9.87
N THR A 168 2.17 -15.83 11.04
CA THR A 168 2.91 -15.44 12.25
C THR A 168 3.82 -16.58 12.72
N THR A 169 3.31 -17.82 12.74
CA THR A 169 4.08 -19.01 13.11
C THR A 169 5.25 -19.23 12.14
N GLU A 170 5.00 -19.21 10.83
CA GLU A 170 6.05 -19.39 9.82
C GLU A 170 7.12 -18.30 9.93
N LEU A 171 6.72 -17.04 10.15
CA LEU A 171 7.67 -15.95 10.35
C LEU A 171 8.51 -16.14 11.62
N ALA A 172 7.89 -16.57 12.72
CA ALA A 172 8.60 -16.87 13.97
C ALA A 172 9.64 -17.99 13.79
N LEU A 173 9.27 -19.08 13.11
CA LEU A 173 10.17 -20.18 12.78
C LEU A 173 11.33 -19.71 11.89
N ALA A 174 11.07 -18.89 10.88
CA ALA A 174 12.12 -18.34 10.02
C ALA A 174 13.09 -17.43 10.79
N LEU A 175 12.59 -16.60 11.70
CA LEU A 175 13.43 -15.75 12.55
C LEU A 175 14.31 -16.59 13.49
N GLU A 176 13.78 -17.67 14.06
CA GLU A 176 14.56 -18.62 14.85
C GLU A 176 15.63 -19.31 14.01
N MET A 177 15.27 -19.84 12.83
CA MET A 177 16.22 -20.56 11.96
C MET A 177 17.33 -19.67 11.40
N THR A 178 17.05 -18.41 11.11
CA THR A 178 18.04 -17.47 10.58
C THR A 178 19.07 -17.02 11.62
N GLN A 179 18.79 -17.23 12.91
CA GLN A 179 19.66 -16.82 14.04
C GLN A 179 20.05 -15.33 13.98
N CYS A 180 19.25 -14.52 13.31
CA CYS A 180 19.47 -13.09 13.23
C CYS A 180 19.01 -12.41 14.53
N ARG A 181 19.62 -11.26 14.85
CA ARG A 181 19.12 -10.40 15.92
C ARG A 181 17.95 -9.61 15.35
N PHE A 182 16.83 -9.56 16.05
CA PHE A 182 15.66 -8.86 15.56
C PHE A 182 14.89 -8.13 16.66
N VAL A 183 14.18 -7.07 16.25
CA VAL A 183 13.09 -6.44 17.01
C VAL A 183 11.83 -6.58 16.18
N TRP A 184 10.86 -7.35 16.68
CA TRP A 184 9.61 -7.59 15.98
C TRP A 184 8.43 -7.01 16.76
N VAL A 185 7.70 -6.10 16.12
CA VAL A 185 6.42 -5.58 16.63
C VAL A 185 5.32 -6.60 16.31
N VAL A 186 5.10 -7.54 17.22
CA VAL A 186 4.09 -8.58 17.09
C VAL A 186 2.71 -8.02 17.41
N LYS A 187 1.71 -8.40 16.61
CA LYS A 187 0.29 -8.14 16.89
C LYS A 187 -0.46 -9.45 17.04
N ARG A 188 -1.64 -9.40 17.67
CA ARG A 188 -2.55 -10.54 17.71
C ARG A 188 -2.87 -10.96 16.27
N PRO A 189 -2.70 -12.24 15.91
CA PRO A 189 -3.01 -12.72 14.58
C PRO A 189 -4.50 -12.61 14.28
N ASN A 190 -4.85 -12.48 13.01
CA ASN A 190 -6.25 -12.57 12.58
C ASN A 190 -6.70 -14.05 12.61
N GLU A 191 -7.88 -14.33 13.18
CA GLU A 191 -8.43 -15.69 13.38
C GLU A 191 -9.06 -16.28 12.08
N GLU A 192 -8.43 -16.07 10.93
CA GLU A 192 -8.89 -16.72 9.70
C GLU A 192 -8.21 -18.09 9.51
N SER A 193 -9.02 -19.11 9.78
CA SER A 193 -8.88 -20.57 9.58
C SER A 193 -8.00 -21.36 10.57
N GLU A 194 -8.72 -22.22 11.32
CA GLU A 194 -8.25 -23.31 12.18
C GLU A 194 -7.10 -24.13 11.56
N PRO A 195 -6.11 -24.59 12.37
CA PRO A 195 -5.12 -25.54 11.91
C PRO A 195 -5.81 -26.84 11.50
N VAL A 196 -5.61 -27.26 10.24
CA VAL A 196 -5.96 -28.61 9.78
C VAL A 196 -5.24 -29.58 10.71
N THR A 197 -6.00 -30.21 11.61
CA THR A 197 -5.50 -31.25 12.50
C THR A 197 -5.14 -32.45 11.63
N PHE A 198 -3.84 -32.67 11.44
CA PHE A 198 -3.32 -33.89 10.86
C PHE A 198 -3.69 -35.05 11.80
N ARG A 199 -4.62 -35.92 11.39
CA ARG A 199 -4.81 -37.22 12.03
C ARG A 199 -3.96 -38.24 11.28
N PRO A 200 -2.94 -38.85 11.90
CA PRO A 200 -2.24 -39.96 11.29
C PRO A 200 -3.14 -41.20 11.27
N SER A 201 -3.11 -41.91 10.14
CA SER A 201 -3.76 -43.19 9.88
C SER A 201 -3.16 -44.33 10.71
#